data_AF-A0A2I0LC62-F1
#
_entry.id   AF-A0A2I0LC62-F1
#
_cell.length_a   1.000
_cell.length_b   1.000
_cell.length_c   1.000
_cell.angle_alpha   90.00
_cell.angle_beta   90.00
_cell.angle_gamma   90.00
#
_symmetry.space_group_name_H-M   'P 1'
#
loop_
_entity.id
_entity.type
_entity.pdbx_description
1 polymer ?
#
loop_
_entity_poly.entity_id
_entity_poly.type
_entity_poly.pdbx_seq_one_letter_code
_entity_poly.pdbx_strand_id
1 'polypeptide(L)'
;MLLLILSLSFVLLNPTEAVCRPRNSAGKVDPGLGHTPEKSSLTPPPTNQAVTPSPSHVTPPSAPKAATPSPSAPKSSPSPKVVVSGTPPNAVKSSPPPCPEESSPSPNVAKLKMLCTQLTSYPDLCVSAMTPFLDGNAALDDMKFVFETAVKVVVNETNGLKDLITSYEGKATSPMMVDSFKACKNDYDDALEDIQTAMDAAPSGDYGTLTTFLSSAIDSYGDCDDEFRGLNPLAIQNARLRHLLDNCLAFAERVHWA
;
A
#
# COMPACT_ATOMS: atom_id res chain seq x y z
N MET A 1 -27.35 62.60 0.92
CA MET A 1 -28.29 61.46 0.95
C MET A 1 -27.79 60.45 -0.06
N LEU A 2 -27.72 59.14 0.21
CA LEU A 2 -28.12 58.40 1.41
C LEU A 2 -26.93 57.55 1.91
N LEU A 3 -26.70 57.49 3.23
CA LEU A 3 -25.61 56.76 3.87
C LEU A 3 -26.17 55.90 5.01
N LEU A 4 -25.46 54.82 5.36
CA LEU A 4 -25.56 54.08 6.63
C LEU A 4 -26.94 53.57 7.07
N ILE A 5 -27.28 52.31 6.74
CA ILE A 5 -28.11 51.44 7.60
C ILE A 5 -27.55 49.99 7.58
N LEU A 6 -27.36 49.43 8.78
CA LEU A 6 -27.18 48.01 9.14
C LEU A 6 -26.14 47.15 8.39
N SER A 7 -24.90 47.27 8.86
CA SER A 7 -24.19 46.08 9.31
C SER A 7 -24.76 45.61 10.66
N LEU A 8 -25.06 44.31 10.82
CA LEU A 8 -24.87 43.49 12.03
C LEU A 8 -25.50 42.09 11.83
N SER A 9 -24.66 41.06 11.77
CA SER A 9 -25.01 39.67 12.12
C SER A 9 -23.73 38.92 12.47
N PHE A 10 -23.64 38.51 13.74
CA PHE A 10 -22.59 37.69 14.35
C PHE A 10 -22.39 36.39 13.53
N VAL A 11 -21.20 35.84 13.26
CA VAL A 11 -19.99 35.60 14.10
C VAL A 11 -20.27 34.62 15.25
N LEU A 12 -19.42 33.60 15.40
CA LEU A 12 -19.61 32.42 16.27
C LEU A 12 -20.70 31.46 15.72
N LEU A 13 -20.60 30.13 15.79
CA LEU A 13 -19.69 29.27 16.55
C LEU A 13 -19.05 28.16 15.67
N ASN A 14 -17.76 27.90 15.89
CA ASN A 14 -17.16 26.56 15.88
C ASN A 14 -16.73 26.31 17.34
N PRO A 15 -16.81 25.07 17.87
CA PRO A 15 -15.66 24.19 17.74
C PRO A 15 -15.98 22.70 17.52
N THR A 16 -14.93 21.96 17.16
CA THR A 16 -14.82 20.50 17.22
C THR A 16 -14.87 19.96 18.65
N GLU A 17 -15.37 18.74 18.84
CA GLU A 17 -14.80 17.76 19.79
C GLU A 17 -14.90 16.33 19.23
N ALA A 18 -13.91 15.49 19.55
CA ALA A 18 -13.90 14.07 19.21
C ALA A 18 -14.21 13.24 20.48
N VAL A 19 -15.26 12.43 20.44
CA VAL A 19 -15.77 11.73 21.63
C VAL A 19 -15.03 10.40 21.86
N CYS A 20 -13.95 10.44 22.63
CA CYS A 20 -13.39 9.24 23.24
C CYS A 20 -14.33 8.70 24.34
N ARG A 21 -14.75 7.43 24.26
CA ARG A 21 -15.60 6.78 25.28
C ARG A 21 -14.77 6.02 26.33
N PRO A 22 -14.88 6.33 27.63
CA PRO A 22 -14.23 5.56 28.69
C PRO A 22 -14.88 4.20 29.00
N ARG A 23 -14.22 3.44 29.88
CA ARG A 23 -14.46 2.03 30.23
C ARG A 23 -15.30 1.88 31.50
N ASN A 24 -16.08 0.79 31.59
CA ASN A 24 -16.86 0.22 32.71
C ASN A 24 -16.73 0.82 34.13
N SER A 25 -17.85 0.84 34.91
CA SER A 25 -18.05 -0.07 36.08
C SER A 25 -19.39 0.04 36.85
N ALA A 26 -20.07 -1.11 36.98
CA ALA A 26 -20.75 -1.73 38.14
C ALA A 26 -21.56 -0.95 39.24
N GLY A 27 -22.73 -1.52 39.57
CA GLY A 27 -23.49 -1.36 40.84
C GLY A 27 -24.69 -0.38 40.79
N LYS A 28 -25.74 -0.46 41.65
CA LYS A 28 -26.19 -1.44 42.69
C LYS A 28 -27.61 -0.99 43.20
N VAL A 29 -28.51 -1.76 43.86
CA VAL A 29 -28.53 -3.21 44.22
C VAL A 29 -29.72 -3.92 43.50
N ASP A 30 -30.92 -4.34 43.99
CA ASP A 30 -31.61 -4.51 45.31
C ASP A 30 -32.66 -5.68 45.21
N PRO A 31 -33.22 -6.25 46.31
CA PRO A 31 -33.88 -7.58 46.27
C PRO A 31 -35.42 -7.63 46.42
N GLY A 32 -36.04 -8.75 46.00
CA GLY A 32 -37.49 -9.00 46.11
C GLY A 32 -37.93 -10.48 46.05
N LEU A 33 -37.76 -11.21 47.15
CA LEU A 33 -38.44 -12.47 47.58
C LEU A 33 -39.24 -13.32 46.55
N GLY A 34 -38.55 -14.33 45.98
CA GLY A 34 -38.84 -15.76 46.21
C GLY A 34 -40.04 -16.45 45.51
N HIS A 35 -39.79 -17.67 45.01
CA HIS A 35 -40.51 -18.93 45.29
C HIS A 35 -39.63 -20.12 44.82
N THR A 36 -39.89 -21.34 45.33
CA THR A 36 -39.09 -22.57 45.12
C THR A 36 -40.02 -23.78 44.93
N PRO A 37 -39.52 -24.99 44.62
CA PRO A 37 -38.47 -25.35 43.65
C PRO A 37 -38.92 -26.48 42.69
N GLU A 38 -38.24 -26.66 41.56
CA GLU A 38 -38.26 -27.94 40.83
C GLU A 38 -36.83 -28.43 40.50
N LYS A 39 -36.69 -29.73 40.21
CA LYS A 39 -35.47 -30.51 40.43
C LYS A 39 -35.17 -31.41 39.24
N SER A 40 -34.04 -31.19 38.56
CA SER A 40 -33.40 -32.22 37.72
C SER A 40 -31.89 -32.03 37.64
N SER A 41 -31.19 -33.16 37.62
CA SER A 41 -29.75 -33.27 37.85
C SER A 41 -28.90 -32.91 36.63
N LEU A 42 -27.74 -32.29 36.86
CA LEU A 42 -26.60 -32.31 35.95
C LEU A 42 -25.39 -32.92 36.67
N THR A 43 -24.67 -33.80 35.98
CA THR A 43 -23.53 -34.54 36.52
C THR A 43 -22.23 -34.08 35.84
N PRO A 44 -21.28 -33.44 36.56
CA PRO A 44 -20.00 -33.05 35.98
C PRO A 44 -18.96 -34.19 36.08
N PRO A 45 -18.15 -34.44 35.03
CA PRO A 45 -16.91 -35.23 35.14
C PRO A 45 -15.80 -34.44 35.88
N PRO A 46 -14.74 -35.10 36.37
CA PRO A 46 -13.96 -34.59 37.51
C PRO A 46 -12.83 -33.61 37.16
N THR A 47 -12.59 -32.68 38.09
CA THR A 47 -11.39 -31.84 38.17
C THR A 47 -10.13 -32.68 38.33
N ASN A 48 -9.11 -32.45 37.50
CA ASN A 48 -7.74 -32.88 37.76
C ASN A 48 -6.86 -31.68 38.11
N GLN A 49 -5.93 -31.87 39.04
CA GLN A 49 -5.24 -30.79 39.75
C GLN A 49 -3.95 -30.36 39.03
N ALA A 50 -3.83 -29.07 38.70
CA ALA A 50 -2.56 -28.50 38.28
C ALA A 50 -1.69 -28.18 39.50
N VAL A 51 -0.51 -28.80 39.60
CA VAL A 51 0.44 -28.59 40.72
C VAL A 51 1.60 -27.71 40.26
N THR A 52 1.78 -26.59 40.95
CA THR A 52 2.98 -25.72 40.95
C THR A 52 3.32 -25.44 42.41
N PRO A 53 4.60 -25.47 42.84
CA PRO A 53 5.61 -24.47 42.44
C PRO A 53 6.95 -25.14 42.03
N SER A 54 8.12 -24.51 41.87
CA SER A 54 8.65 -23.18 42.23
C SER A 54 9.77 -22.77 41.23
N PRO A 55 10.35 -21.55 41.27
CA PRO A 55 11.20 -21.05 40.19
C PRO A 55 12.67 -21.47 40.28
N SER A 56 13.33 -21.56 39.11
CA SER A 56 14.79 -21.61 38.97
C SER A 56 15.34 -20.25 38.55
N HIS A 57 16.47 -19.85 39.14
CA HIS A 57 17.08 -18.54 38.91
C HIS A 57 17.79 -18.46 37.54
N VAL A 58 17.66 -17.32 36.85
CA VAL A 58 18.55 -16.92 35.75
C VAL A 58 19.33 -15.68 36.20
N THR A 59 20.65 -15.81 36.34
CA THR A 59 21.56 -14.70 36.63
C THR A 59 22.05 -14.04 35.33
N PRO A 60 22.04 -12.70 35.22
CA PRO A 60 22.48 -12.00 34.02
C PRO A 60 23.99 -11.72 34.01
N PRO A 61 24.66 -11.78 32.83
CA PRO A 61 26.00 -11.23 32.64
C PRO A 61 26.03 -10.06 31.64
N SER A 62 26.18 -8.85 32.19
CA SER A 62 27.04 -7.76 31.70
C SER A 62 27.06 -7.36 30.20
N ALA A 63 26.35 -6.28 29.89
CA ALA A 63 26.98 -5.12 29.22
C ALA A 63 27.91 -4.40 30.23
N PRO A 64 28.87 -3.50 29.86
CA PRO A 64 28.93 -2.73 28.61
C PRO A 64 30.33 -2.53 27.98
N LYS A 65 30.36 -1.91 26.79
CA LYS A 65 31.23 -0.74 26.52
C LYS A 65 30.86 -0.01 25.22
N ALA A 66 30.79 1.31 25.30
CA ALA A 66 30.79 2.21 24.15
C ALA A 66 32.00 3.16 24.27
N ALA A 67 32.73 3.37 23.16
CA ALA A 67 33.55 4.57 22.91
C ALA A 67 34.14 4.53 21.48
N THR A 68 33.82 5.56 20.69
CA THR A 68 34.53 5.99 19.47
C THR A 68 35.91 6.60 19.83
N PRO A 69 36.88 6.79 18.90
CA PRO A 69 36.74 7.70 17.75
C PRO A 69 37.39 7.27 16.42
N SER A 70 37.08 8.04 15.38
CA SER A 70 37.63 7.95 14.02
C SER A 70 38.98 8.67 13.86
N PRO A 71 39.90 8.19 13.00
CA PRO A 71 41.03 8.95 12.46
C PRO A 71 40.72 9.58 11.09
N SER A 72 41.13 10.84 10.91
CA SER A 72 40.86 11.70 9.75
C SER A 72 41.47 11.27 8.41
N ALA A 73 40.85 11.71 7.30
CA ALA A 73 41.35 11.55 5.94
C ALA A 73 42.46 12.57 5.54
N PRO A 74 43.31 12.26 4.54
CA PRO A 74 44.19 13.24 3.89
C PRO A 74 43.90 13.47 2.38
N LYS A 75 43.42 14.67 2.07
CA LYS A 75 43.90 15.59 0.99
C LYS A 75 44.19 15.07 -0.44
N SER A 76 43.18 15.22 -1.31
CA SER A 76 43.17 16.11 -2.51
C SER A 76 44.22 16.04 -3.65
N SER A 77 43.69 15.89 -4.88
CA SER A 77 44.22 16.42 -6.18
C SER A 77 45.49 15.77 -6.80
N PRO A 78 45.77 15.94 -8.12
CA PRO A 78 45.27 16.97 -9.05
C PRO A 78 44.58 16.47 -10.34
N SER A 79 43.86 17.40 -11.00
CA SER A 79 43.29 17.22 -12.36
C SER A 79 44.32 17.45 -13.48
N PRO A 80 44.30 16.66 -14.57
CA PRO A 80 44.99 17.01 -15.81
C PRO A 80 44.32 18.19 -16.52
N LYS A 81 45.11 19.15 -17.00
CA LYS A 81 44.64 20.17 -17.96
C LYS A 81 44.72 19.60 -19.37
N VAL A 82 43.65 19.72 -20.16
CA VAL A 82 43.69 19.54 -21.62
C VAL A 82 43.46 20.90 -22.28
N VAL A 83 44.19 21.16 -23.37
CA VAL A 83 44.33 22.49 -23.98
C VAL A 83 43.24 22.75 -25.03
N VAL A 84 42.79 24.00 -25.14
CA VAL A 84 41.79 24.46 -26.11
C VAL A 84 42.35 24.52 -27.53
N SER A 85 41.62 23.95 -28.48
CA SER A 85 41.61 24.35 -29.90
C SER A 85 40.34 23.79 -30.57
N GLY A 86 39.65 24.48 -31.48
CA GLY A 86 39.94 25.84 -31.95
C GLY A 86 39.32 26.22 -33.30
N THR A 87 38.14 25.69 -33.67
CA THR A 87 37.57 25.84 -35.03
C THR A 87 36.05 26.12 -34.94
N PRO A 88 35.48 27.08 -35.70
CA PRO A 88 34.10 27.54 -35.49
C PRO A 88 33.02 26.62 -36.11
N PRO A 89 31.79 26.60 -35.55
CA PRO A 89 30.69 25.82 -36.10
C PRO A 89 30.06 26.48 -37.34
N ASN A 90 29.75 25.67 -38.35
CA ASN A 90 28.88 26.10 -39.45
C ASN A 90 27.47 26.36 -38.94
N ALA A 91 26.89 27.51 -39.30
CA ALA A 91 25.54 27.91 -38.90
C ALA A 91 24.46 27.16 -39.70
N VAL A 92 24.27 25.87 -39.40
CA VAL A 92 23.08 25.12 -39.85
C VAL A 92 21.86 25.73 -39.15
N LYS A 93 20.93 26.26 -39.95
CA LYS A 93 19.76 26.98 -39.48
C LYS A 93 18.65 26.01 -39.06
N SER A 94 18.92 25.22 -38.02
CA SER A 94 17.96 24.28 -37.44
C SER A 94 16.75 25.03 -36.91
N SER A 95 15.58 24.80 -37.51
CA SER A 95 14.30 25.16 -36.89
C SER A 95 14.21 24.52 -35.49
N PRO A 96 13.60 25.17 -34.50
CA PRO A 96 13.23 24.48 -33.27
C PRO A 96 12.37 23.25 -33.61
N PRO A 97 12.50 22.13 -32.88
CA PRO A 97 11.44 21.12 -32.90
C PRO A 97 10.14 21.81 -32.49
N PRO A 98 8.98 21.46 -33.10
CA PRO A 98 7.71 21.94 -32.58
C PRO A 98 7.61 21.52 -31.12
N CYS A 99 7.16 22.43 -30.25
CA CYS A 99 6.75 22.05 -28.90
C CYS A 99 5.73 20.91 -29.01
N PRO A 100 5.76 19.91 -28.13
CA PRO A 100 4.66 18.96 -28.07
C PRO A 100 3.39 19.78 -27.81
N GLU A 101 2.45 19.77 -28.77
CA GLU A 101 1.14 20.36 -28.56
C GLU A 101 0.51 19.64 -27.37
N GLU A 102 0.04 20.42 -26.39
CA GLU A 102 -0.69 19.89 -25.24
C GLU A 102 -2.08 19.46 -25.74
N SER A 103 -2.12 18.31 -26.40
CA SER A 103 -3.30 17.76 -27.02
C SER A 103 -4.36 17.53 -25.94
N SER A 104 -5.52 18.14 -26.13
CA SER A 104 -6.62 18.09 -25.16
C SER A 104 -6.85 16.64 -24.72
N PRO A 105 -6.79 16.34 -23.41
CA PRO A 105 -6.76 14.97 -22.93
C PRO A 105 -7.99 14.21 -23.43
N SER A 106 -7.76 13.01 -23.97
CA SER A 106 -8.81 12.13 -24.49
C SER A 106 -9.99 12.05 -23.50
N PRO A 107 -11.25 12.05 -23.96
CA PRO A 107 -12.42 11.92 -23.07
C PRO A 107 -12.30 10.77 -22.07
N ASN A 108 -11.69 9.66 -22.48
CA ASN A 108 -11.47 8.49 -21.62
C ASN A 108 -10.43 8.79 -20.52
N VAL A 109 -9.38 9.56 -20.80
CA VAL A 109 -8.39 10.00 -19.79
C VAL A 109 -8.99 11.02 -18.82
N ALA A 110 -9.79 11.97 -19.31
CA ALA A 110 -10.50 12.92 -18.47
C ALA A 110 -11.49 12.23 -17.51
N LYS A 111 -12.20 11.22 -18.01
CA LYS A 111 -13.14 10.40 -17.23
C LYS A 111 -12.45 9.44 -16.27
N LEU A 112 -11.37 8.78 -16.67
CA LEU A 112 -10.50 8.00 -15.79
C LEU A 112 -9.99 8.86 -14.63
N LYS A 113 -9.51 10.08 -14.91
CA LYS A 113 -9.09 11.03 -13.87
C LYS A 113 -10.19 11.34 -12.87
N MET A 114 -11.42 11.55 -13.34
CA MET A 114 -12.58 11.75 -12.46
C MET A 114 -12.84 10.53 -11.56
N LEU A 115 -12.78 9.31 -12.10
CA LEU A 115 -12.96 8.07 -11.33
C LEU A 115 -11.85 7.89 -10.29
N CYS A 116 -10.59 7.95 -10.70
CA CYS A 116 -9.44 7.86 -9.81
C CYS A 116 -9.51 8.88 -8.66
N THR A 117 -9.84 10.15 -8.95
CA THR A 117 -9.95 11.22 -7.94
C THR A 117 -11.13 11.06 -6.98
N GLN A 118 -12.23 10.40 -7.37
CA GLN A 118 -13.39 10.19 -6.50
C GLN A 118 -13.36 8.87 -5.71
N LEU A 119 -12.64 7.86 -6.21
CA LEU A 119 -12.70 6.50 -5.70
C LEU A 119 -11.41 6.07 -4.99
N THR A 120 -10.23 6.52 -5.44
CA THR A 120 -8.95 5.92 -5.04
C THR A 120 -8.10 6.82 -4.13
N SER A 121 -7.34 6.19 -3.23
CA SER A 121 -6.35 6.86 -2.37
C SER A 121 -5.13 7.38 -3.15
N TYR A 122 -4.86 6.83 -4.34
CA TYR A 122 -3.66 7.10 -5.14
C TYR A 122 -4.01 7.59 -6.56
N PRO A 123 -4.71 8.73 -6.71
CA PRO A 123 -5.33 9.12 -7.97
C PRO A 123 -4.35 9.32 -9.13
N ASP A 124 -3.17 9.92 -8.89
CA ASP A 124 -2.17 10.12 -9.93
C ASP A 124 -1.50 8.81 -10.38
N LEU A 125 -1.36 7.84 -9.46
CA LEU A 125 -0.90 6.48 -9.78
C LEU A 125 -1.97 5.75 -10.60
N CYS A 126 -3.21 5.78 -10.15
CA CYS A 126 -4.37 5.22 -10.85
C CYS A 126 -4.47 5.74 -12.30
N VAL A 127 -4.41 7.06 -12.52
CA VAL A 127 -4.44 7.64 -13.87
C VAL A 127 -3.23 7.21 -14.70
N SER A 128 -2.01 7.34 -14.15
CA SER A 128 -0.79 7.07 -14.92
C SER A 128 -0.58 5.59 -15.26
N ALA A 129 -1.02 4.67 -14.41
CA ALA A 129 -0.90 3.23 -14.62
C ALA A 129 -2.05 2.67 -15.49
N MET A 130 -3.28 3.15 -15.37
CA MET A 130 -4.41 2.67 -16.17
C MET A 130 -4.48 3.28 -17.58
N THR A 131 -4.02 4.53 -17.78
CA THR A 131 -4.12 5.20 -19.11
C THR A 131 -3.54 4.38 -20.27
N PRO A 132 -2.37 3.71 -20.16
CA PRO A 132 -1.83 2.86 -21.23
C PRO A 132 -2.68 1.63 -21.61
N PHE A 133 -3.65 1.26 -20.77
CA PHE A 133 -4.52 0.10 -20.97
C PHE A 133 -5.90 0.48 -21.54
N LEU A 134 -6.18 1.78 -21.71
CA LEU A 134 -7.42 2.27 -22.30
C LEU A 134 -7.27 2.51 -23.80
N ASP A 135 -8.22 1.98 -24.59
CA ASP A 135 -8.39 2.35 -25.99
C ASP A 135 -9.44 3.48 -26.14
N GLY A 136 -9.83 3.78 -27.39
CA GLY A 136 -10.87 4.77 -27.68
C GLY A 136 -12.29 4.35 -27.24
N ASN A 137 -12.53 3.06 -26.99
CA ASN A 137 -13.83 2.47 -26.71
C ASN A 137 -14.00 2.07 -25.23
N ALA A 138 -13.00 2.34 -24.38
CA ALA A 138 -12.96 1.95 -22.97
C ALA A 138 -14.27 2.24 -22.22
N ALA A 139 -14.89 1.17 -21.70
CA ALA A 139 -16.23 1.19 -21.11
C ALA A 139 -16.26 1.76 -19.67
N LEU A 140 -15.72 2.96 -19.47
CA LEU A 140 -15.54 3.59 -18.14
C LEU A 140 -16.86 3.98 -17.42
N ASP A 141 -18.04 3.63 -17.93
CA ASP A 141 -19.31 3.69 -17.17
C ASP A 141 -19.62 2.35 -16.47
N ASP A 142 -18.99 1.26 -16.91
CA ASP A 142 -19.07 -0.05 -16.27
C ASP A 142 -17.92 -0.20 -15.26
N MET A 143 -18.26 -0.20 -13.97
CA MET A 143 -17.26 -0.37 -12.92
C MET A 143 -16.59 -1.75 -12.95
N LYS A 144 -17.22 -2.79 -13.53
CA LYS A 144 -16.57 -4.09 -13.72
C LYS A 144 -15.43 -3.99 -14.73
N PHE A 145 -15.64 -3.33 -15.86
CA PHE A 145 -14.57 -3.02 -16.82
C PHE A 145 -13.44 -2.20 -16.19
N VAL A 146 -13.77 -1.20 -15.35
CA VAL A 146 -12.76 -0.37 -14.66
C VAL A 146 -11.95 -1.21 -13.67
N PHE A 147 -12.60 -2.07 -12.88
CA PHE A 147 -11.96 -3.00 -11.96
C PHE A 147 -11.07 -4.03 -12.69
N GLU A 148 -11.59 -4.72 -13.70
CA GLU A 148 -10.84 -5.69 -14.52
C GLU A 148 -9.62 -5.05 -15.20
N THR A 149 -9.75 -3.79 -15.64
CA THR A 149 -8.63 -3.01 -16.19
C THR A 149 -7.57 -2.71 -15.11
N ALA A 150 -7.97 -2.35 -13.90
CA ALA A 150 -7.04 -2.09 -12.80
C ALA A 150 -6.30 -3.38 -12.37
N VAL A 151 -7.00 -4.51 -12.29
CA VAL A 151 -6.36 -5.81 -12.01
C VAL A 151 -5.38 -6.19 -13.12
N LYS A 152 -5.75 -6.00 -14.39
CA LYS A 152 -4.84 -6.22 -15.53
C LYS A 152 -3.59 -5.35 -15.49
N VAL A 153 -3.68 -4.11 -15.00
CA VAL A 153 -2.54 -3.21 -14.79
C VAL A 153 -1.56 -3.80 -13.77
N VAL A 154 -2.04 -4.18 -12.59
CA VAL A 154 -1.14 -4.72 -11.55
C VAL A 154 -0.54 -6.06 -11.97
N VAL A 155 -1.32 -6.99 -12.55
CA VAL A 155 -0.79 -8.26 -13.09
C VAL A 155 0.34 -8.03 -14.10
N ASN A 156 0.19 -7.04 -14.99
CA ASN A 156 1.23 -6.69 -15.96
C ASN A 156 2.48 -6.09 -15.30
N GLU A 157 2.32 -5.18 -14.34
CA GLU A 157 3.46 -4.59 -13.62
C GLU A 157 4.19 -5.62 -12.75
N THR A 158 3.48 -6.47 -12.03
CA THR A 158 4.05 -7.57 -11.23
C THR A 158 4.90 -8.49 -12.10
N ASN A 159 4.39 -8.94 -13.25
CA ASN A 159 5.16 -9.77 -14.18
C ASN A 159 6.43 -9.06 -14.71
N GLY A 160 6.30 -7.80 -15.16
CA GLY A 160 7.47 -7.01 -15.60
C GLY A 160 8.49 -6.74 -14.49
N LEU A 161 8.07 -6.77 -13.23
CA LEU A 161 8.95 -6.67 -12.07
C LEU A 161 9.60 -8.01 -11.70
N LYS A 162 8.96 -9.16 -11.92
CA LYS A 162 9.63 -10.48 -11.78
C LYS A 162 10.80 -10.63 -12.75
N ASP A 163 10.67 -10.09 -13.96
CA ASP A 163 11.77 -9.98 -14.93
C ASP A 163 12.90 -9.06 -14.42
N LEU A 164 12.54 -7.92 -13.82
CA LEU A 164 13.51 -7.01 -13.20
C LEU A 164 14.25 -7.66 -12.02
N ILE A 165 13.54 -8.37 -11.14
CA ILE A 165 14.10 -9.10 -9.99
C ILE A 165 15.06 -10.17 -10.48
N THR A 166 14.69 -10.95 -11.51
CA THR A 166 15.59 -11.92 -12.17
C THR A 166 16.85 -11.23 -12.74
N SER A 167 16.70 -10.01 -13.28
CA SER A 167 17.82 -9.19 -13.74
C SER A 167 18.68 -8.64 -12.59
N TYR A 168 18.14 -8.45 -11.39
CA TYR A 168 18.92 -8.04 -10.20
C TYR A 168 19.61 -9.23 -9.52
N GLU A 169 18.95 -10.38 -9.41
CA GLU A 169 19.52 -11.64 -8.90
C GLU A 169 20.79 -12.01 -9.69
N GLY A 170 20.71 -12.00 -11.03
CA GLY A 170 21.86 -12.27 -11.91
C GLY A 170 23.00 -11.24 -11.86
N LYS A 171 22.84 -10.16 -11.08
CA LYS A 171 23.87 -9.12 -10.83
C LYS A 171 24.27 -9.02 -9.35
N ALA A 172 23.59 -9.73 -8.45
CA ALA A 172 23.81 -9.63 -7.01
C ALA A 172 25.09 -10.36 -6.60
N THR A 173 25.98 -9.65 -5.89
CA THR A 173 27.28 -10.17 -5.41
C THR A 173 27.22 -10.74 -4.00
N SER A 174 26.09 -10.58 -3.30
CA SER A 174 25.86 -11.12 -1.96
C SER A 174 24.88 -12.29 -2.04
N PRO A 175 25.21 -13.49 -1.51
CA PRO A 175 24.28 -14.61 -1.45
C PRO A 175 22.97 -14.27 -0.75
N MET A 176 23.02 -13.51 0.35
CA MET A 176 21.81 -13.06 1.06
C MET A 176 20.88 -12.23 0.16
N MET A 177 21.43 -11.40 -0.72
CA MET A 177 20.65 -10.59 -1.67
C MET A 177 20.08 -11.45 -2.81
N VAL A 178 20.84 -12.44 -3.28
CA VAL A 178 20.34 -13.46 -4.23
C VAL A 178 19.15 -14.22 -3.62
N ASP A 179 19.21 -14.56 -2.33
CA ASP A 179 18.15 -15.32 -1.67
C ASP A 179 16.91 -14.45 -1.35
N SER A 180 17.06 -13.20 -0.90
CA SER A 180 15.94 -12.24 -0.81
C SER A 180 15.25 -12.03 -2.17
N PHE A 181 16.00 -11.97 -3.27
CA PHE A 181 15.42 -11.89 -4.62
C PHE A 181 14.71 -13.17 -5.07
N LYS A 182 14.97 -14.33 -4.47
CA LYS A 182 14.19 -15.55 -4.74
C LYS A 182 12.90 -15.57 -3.93
N ALA A 183 12.95 -15.22 -2.65
CA ALA A 183 11.77 -15.10 -1.80
C ALA A 183 10.77 -14.14 -2.43
N CYS A 184 11.19 -12.90 -2.74
CA CYS A 184 10.38 -11.92 -3.48
C CYS A 184 9.76 -12.40 -4.80
N LYS A 185 10.35 -13.37 -5.51
CA LYS A 185 9.72 -13.93 -6.71
C LYS A 185 8.62 -14.93 -6.38
N ASN A 186 8.76 -15.67 -5.29
CA ASN A 186 7.71 -16.54 -4.75
C ASN A 186 6.57 -15.67 -4.23
N ASP A 187 6.85 -14.63 -3.43
CA ASP A 187 5.82 -13.72 -2.90
C ASP A 187 5.07 -13.01 -4.06
N TYR A 188 5.77 -12.72 -5.16
CA TYR A 188 5.16 -12.22 -6.41
C TYR A 188 4.41 -13.27 -7.23
N ASP A 189 4.68 -14.58 -7.07
CA ASP A 189 3.87 -15.67 -7.63
C ASP A 189 2.62 -15.89 -6.77
N ASP A 190 2.76 -15.96 -5.45
CA ASP A 190 1.66 -16.07 -4.48
C ASP A 190 0.67 -14.91 -4.67
N ALA A 191 1.16 -13.67 -4.80
CA ALA A 191 0.32 -12.51 -5.12
C ALA A 191 -0.41 -12.63 -6.49
N LEU A 192 0.17 -13.32 -7.48
CA LEU A 192 -0.50 -13.56 -8.77
C LEU A 192 -1.55 -14.68 -8.68
N GLU A 193 -1.30 -15.74 -7.90
CA GLU A 193 -2.29 -16.78 -7.60
C GLU A 193 -3.46 -16.24 -6.78
N ASP A 194 -3.19 -15.35 -5.82
CA ASP A 194 -4.20 -14.63 -5.05
C ASP A 194 -5.04 -13.69 -5.93
N ILE A 195 -4.40 -12.88 -6.78
CA ILE A 195 -5.11 -12.01 -7.75
C ILE A 195 -5.99 -12.85 -8.70
N GLN A 196 -5.50 -13.99 -9.18
CA GLN A 196 -6.29 -14.89 -10.02
C GLN A 196 -7.48 -15.48 -9.24
N THR A 197 -7.27 -15.90 -8.00
CA THR A 197 -8.35 -16.42 -7.12
C THR A 197 -9.42 -15.36 -6.86
N ALA A 198 -9.04 -14.10 -6.66
CA ALA A 198 -9.98 -12.99 -6.55
C ALA A 198 -10.77 -12.75 -7.85
N MET A 199 -10.12 -12.91 -9.01
CA MET A 199 -10.77 -12.79 -10.32
C MET A 199 -11.70 -13.96 -10.65
N ASP A 200 -11.41 -15.17 -10.15
CA ASP A 200 -12.28 -16.35 -10.32
C ASP A 200 -13.51 -16.32 -9.38
N ALA A 201 -13.44 -15.56 -8.27
CA ALA A 201 -14.58 -15.29 -7.38
C ALA A 201 -15.54 -14.21 -7.92
N ALA A 202 -15.05 -13.30 -8.76
CA ALA A 202 -15.79 -12.17 -9.32
C ALA A 202 -17.07 -12.56 -10.13
N PRO A 203 -17.09 -13.63 -10.96
CA PRO A 203 -18.27 -14.02 -11.74
C PRO A 203 -19.42 -14.59 -10.90
N SER A 204 -19.16 -15.13 -9.71
CA SER A 204 -20.18 -15.62 -8.77
C SER A 204 -20.56 -14.61 -7.69
N GLY A 205 -20.09 -13.36 -7.82
CA GLY A 205 -20.40 -12.27 -6.89
C GLY A 205 -19.82 -12.45 -5.48
N ASP A 206 -18.84 -13.34 -5.29
CA ASP A 206 -18.23 -13.58 -3.97
C ASP A 206 -17.20 -12.48 -3.65
N TYR A 207 -17.76 -11.34 -3.26
CA TYR A 207 -17.03 -10.16 -2.84
C TYR A 207 -16.15 -10.42 -1.59
N GLY A 208 -16.52 -11.39 -0.75
CA GLY A 208 -15.77 -11.76 0.44
C GLY A 208 -14.45 -12.43 0.07
N THR A 209 -14.51 -13.44 -0.79
CA THR A 209 -13.32 -14.09 -1.36
C THR A 209 -12.51 -13.07 -2.17
N LEU A 210 -13.14 -12.32 -3.08
CA LEU A 210 -12.47 -11.31 -3.92
C LEU A 210 -11.65 -10.30 -3.10
N THR A 211 -12.25 -9.68 -2.08
CA THR A 211 -11.53 -8.69 -1.26
C THR A 211 -10.49 -9.30 -0.33
N THR A 212 -10.73 -10.50 0.18
CA THR A 212 -9.74 -11.22 0.99
C THR A 212 -8.48 -11.51 0.18
N PHE A 213 -8.62 -12.05 -1.03
CA PHE A 213 -7.49 -12.43 -1.86
C PHE A 213 -6.76 -11.22 -2.48
N LEU A 214 -7.46 -10.14 -2.87
CA LEU A 214 -6.77 -8.90 -3.24
C LEU A 214 -6.02 -8.25 -2.06
N SER A 215 -6.45 -8.48 -0.81
CA SER A 215 -5.72 -8.02 0.38
C SER A 215 -4.50 -8.91 0.67
N SER A 216 -4.64 -10.23 0.51
CA SER A 216 -3.53 -11.19 0.62
C SER A 216 -2.39 -10.88 -0.38
N ALA A 217 -2.74 -10.49 -1.61
CA ALA A 217 -1.79 -10.00 -2.61
C ALA A 217 -1.15 -8.64 -2.26
N ILE A 218 -1.76 -7.81 -1.40
CA ILE A 218 -1.10 -6.62 -0.83
C ILE A 218 -0.05 -7.06 0.21
N ASP A 219 -0.41 -8.01 1.07
CA ASP A 219 0.46 -8.49 2.14
C ASP A 219 1.72 -9.21 1.58
N SER A 220 1.61 -10.01 0.51
CA SER A 220 2.79 -10.67 -0.11
C SER A 220 3.79 -9.68 -0.72
N TYR A 221 3.34 -8.54 -1.27
CA TYR A 221 4.25 -7.45 -1.65
C TYR A 221 4.83 -6.70 -0.43
N GLY A 222 4.27 -6.89 0.76
CA GLY A 222 4.85 -6.46 2.04
C GLY A 222 5.85 -7.46 2.59
N ASP A 223 5.59 -8.76 2.49
CA ASP A 223 6.53 -9.82 2.92
C ASP A 223 7.84 -9.75 2.11
N CYS A 224 7.77 -9.51 0.80
CA CYS A 224 8.93 -9.20 -0.04
C CYS A 224 9.69 -7.92 0.41
N ASP A 225 9.07 -6.99 1.15
CA ASP A 225 9.83 -5.88 1.74
C ASP A 225 10.67 -6.31 2.96
N ASP A 226 10.16 -7.25 3.78
CA ASP A 226 10.79 -7.74 5.01
C ASP A 226 11.91 -8.78 4.76
N GLU A 227 11.90 -9.45 3.60
CA GLU A 227 12.98 -10.33 3.14
C GLU A 227 14.34 -9.61 2.98
N PHE A 228 14.36 -8.27 2.85
CA PHE A 228 15.59 -7.49 2.76
C PHE A 228 16.05 -6.94 4.11
N ARG A 229 17.07 -7.57 4.70
CA ARG A 229 17.74 -7.10 5.93
C ARG A 229 18.65 -5.88 5.68
N GLY A 230 18.07 -4.74 5.31
CA GLY A 230 18.76 -3.46 5.15
C GLY A 230 18.34 -2.70 3.89
N LEU A 231 19.22 -2.62 2.89
CA LEU A 231 18.91 -1.97 1.62
C LEU A 231 18.03 -2.87 0.76
N ASN A 232 16.74 -2.55 0.73
CA ASN A 232 15.75 -3.11 -0.18
C ASN A 232 15.73 -2.30 -1.50
N PRO A 233 16.09 -2.88 -2.66
CA PRO A 233 16.08 -2.21 -3.96
C PRO A 233 14.71 -2.29 -4.68
N LEU A 234 13.72 -2.96 -4.09
CA LEU A 234 12.35 -3.15 -4.59
C LEU A 234 11.30 -2.33 -3.82
N ALA A 235 11.64 -1.70 -2.69
CA ALA A 235 10.67 -1.05 -1.80
C ALA A 235 9.73 -0.01 -2.48
N ILE A 236 10.20 0.68 -3.52
CA ILE A 236 9.37 1.63 -4.28
C ILE A 236 8.39 0.89 -5.21
N GLN A 237 8.83 -0.24 -5.76
CA GLN A 237 8.08 -1.12 -6.65
C GLN A 237 7.02 -1.91 -5.86
N ASN A 238 7.41 -2.49 -4.72
CA ASN A 238 6.52 -3.17 -3.78
C ASN A 238 5.42 -2.22 -3.28
N ALA A 239 5.78 -1.02 -2.80
CA ALA A 239 4.80 0.00 -2.42
C ALA A 239 3.90 0.42 -3.61
N ARG A 240 4.44 0.51 -4.83
CA ARG A 240 3.65 0.81 -6.04
C ARG A 240 2.61 -0.27 -6.34
N LEU A 241 2.98 -1.56 -6.28
CA LEU A 241 2.05 -2.65 -6.52
C LEU A 241 0.94 -2.72 -5.45
N ARG A 242 1.30 -2.52 -4.17
CA ARG A 242 0.32 -2.42 -3.07
C ARG A 242 -0.68 -1.29 -3.30
N HIS A 243 -0.19 -0.09 -3.63
CA HIS A 243 -1.04 1.05 -3.98
C HIS A 243 -1.89 0.85 -5.26
N LEU A 244 -1.50 -0.07 -6.17
CA LEU A 244 -2.33 -0.45 -7.31
C LEU A 244 -3.45 -1.43 -6.91
N LEU A 245 -3.19 -2.36 -5.99
CA LEU A 245 -4.22 -3.23 -5.41
C LEU A 245 -5.20 -2.46 -4.52
N ASP A 246 -4.76 -1.45 -3.76
CA ASP A 246 -5.64 -0.49 -3.06
C ASP A 246 -6.64 0.16 -4.03
N ASN A 247 -6.18 0.54 -5.23
CA ASN A 247 -7.06 1.08 -6.27
C ASN A 247 -8.02 0.01 -6.81
N CYS A 248 -7.59 -1.25 -6.92
CA CYS A 248 -8.44 -2.37 -7.34
C CYS A 248 -9.57 -2.63 -6.31
N LEU A 249 -9.24 -2.68 -5.03
CA LEU A 249 -10.21 -2.80 -3.93
C LEU A 249 -11.24 -1.65 -3.96
N ALA A 250 -10.76 -0.41 -4.10
CA ALA A 250 -11.60 0.78 -4.18
C ALA A 250 -12.54 0.80 -5.41
N PHE A 251 -12.19 0.12 -6.51
CA PHE A 251 -13.09 -0.10 -7.63
C PHE A 251 -14.04 -1.28 -7.41
N ALA A 252 -13.58 -2.37 -6.77
CA ALA A 252 -14.41 -3.52 -6.44
C ALA A 252 -15.61 -3.17 -5.54
N GLU A 253 -15.44 -2.22 -4.61
CA GLU A 253 -16.53 -1.63 -3.81
C GLU A 253 -17.68 -1.03 -4.64
N ARG A 254 -17.41 -0.66 -5.90
CA ARG A 254 -18.35 0.05 -6.79
C ARG A 254 -18.90 -0.81 -7.91
N VAL A 255 -18.50 -2.08 -7.99
CA VAL A 255 -19.08 -3.05 -8.93
C VAL A 255 -20.38 -3.58 -8.35
N HIS A 256 -21.41 -3.69 -9.19
CA HIS A 256 -22.64 -4.40 -8.84
C HIS A 256 -22.47 -5.90 -9.08
N TRP A 257 -21.85 -6.56 -8.11
CA TRP A 257 -21.84 -8.02 -7.97
C TRP A 257 -23.29 -8.54 -7.85
N ALA A 258 -23.62 -9.62 -8.56
CA ALA A 258 -24.99 -10.08 -8.83
C ALA A 258 -25.18 -11.57 -8.55
#